data_AF-A0A9D2QX14-F1
#
_entry.id   AF-A0A9D2QX14-F1
#
_cell.length_a   1.000
_cell.length_b   1.000
_cell.length_c   1.000
_cell.angle_alpha   90.00
_cell.angle_beta   90.00
_cell.angle_gamma   90.00
#
_symmetry.space_group_name_H-M   'P 1'
#
loop_
_entity.id
_entity.type
_entity.pdbx_description
1 polymer ?
#
loop_
_entity_poly.entity_id
_entity_poly.type
_entity_poly.pdbx_seq_one_letter_code
_entity_poly.pdbx_strand_id
1 'polypeptide(L)'
;MKKFDNFSSCLNILKNADFAFAESNDIYRTGIVGQFNLTFELAWKALQEVLRLHGAAEAGTGSPREILQLGYKFGFLEEAGEDWEGSASGTV
;
A
#
# COMPACT_ATOMS: atom_id res chain seq x y z
N MET A 1 -16.17 -4.42 2.81
CA MET A 1 -16.30 -3.68 1.53
C MET A 1 -15.40 -4.40 0.55
N LYS A 2 -15.90 -4.93 -0.58
CA LYS A 2 -15.14 -5.86 -1.43
C LYS A 2 -13.70 -5.43 -1.76
N LYS A 3 -13.46 -4.14 -2.01
CA LYS A 3 -12.11 -3.59 -2.27
C LYS A 3 -11.18 -3.67 -1.04
N PHE A 4 -11.68 -3.33 0.14
CA PHE A 4 -10.96 -3.44 1.40
C PHE A 4 -10.65 -4.91 1.74
N ASP A 5 -11.61 -5.80 1.50
CA ASP A 5 -11.45 -7.24 1.77
C ASP A 5 -10.35 -7.83 0.86
N ASN A 6 -10.32 -7.43 -0.43
CA ASN A 6 -9.27 -7.81 -1.38
C ASN A 6 -7.89 -7.26 -0.98
N PHE A 7 -7.81 -5.98 -0.58
CA PHE A 7 -6.58 -5.36 -0.08
C PHE A 7 -6.05 -6.12 1.13
N SER A 8 -6.91 -6.38 2.13
CA SER A 8 -6.53 -7.05 3.38
C SER A 8 -5.99 -8.46 3.13
N SER A 9 -6.61 -9.20 2.19
CA SER A 9 -6.13 -10.53 1.78
C SER A 9 -4.73 -10.46 1.15
N CYS A 10 -4.52 -9.53 0.20
CA CYS A 10 -3.22 -9.38 -0.46
C CYS A 10 -2.12 -8.91 0.49
N LEU A 11 -2.47 -8.00 1.42
CA LEU A 11 -1.56 -7.54 2.47
C LEU A 11 -1.17 -8.68 3.41
N ASN A 12 -2.10 -9.58 3.76
CA ASN A 12 -1.79 -10.73 4.58
C ASN A 12 -0.80 -11.68 3.87
N ILE A 13 -0.93 -11.89 2.56
CA ILE A 13 0.04 -12.67 1.79
C ILE A 13 1.42 -11.99 1.83
N LEU A 14 1.46 -10.68 1.56
CA LEU A 14 2.72 -9.92 1.53
C LEU A 14 3.41 -9.90 2.90
N LYS A 15 2.66 -9.72 3.99
CA LYS A 15 3.16 -9.71 5.37
C LYS A 15 3.79 -11.04 5.78
N ASN A 16 3.29 -12.15 5.23
CA ASN A 16 3.79 -13.49 5.51
C ASN A 16 4.82 -13.98 4.47
N ALA A 17 5.31 -13.11 3.58
CA ALA A 17 6.35 -13.46 2.64
C ALA A 17 7.69 -13.74 3.35
N ASP A 18 8.45 -14.71 2.85
CA ASP A 18 9.75 -15.07 3.40
C ASP A 18 10.87 -14.19 2.81
N PHE A 19 11.12 -13.05 3.45
CA PHE A 19 12.13 -12.10 2.96
C PHE A 19 13.57 -12.66 3.01
N ALA A 20 13.86 -13.58 3.93
CA ALA A 20 15.17 -14.23 3.99
C ALA A 20 15.39 -15.15 2.78
N PHE A 21 14.36 -15.92 2.40
CA PHE A 21 14.43 -16.74 1.20
C PHE A 21 14.59 -15.91 -0.08
N ALA A 22 13.99 -14.71 -0.12
CA ALA A 22 14.11 -13.78 -1.24
C ALA A 22 15.53 -13.23 -1.46
N GLU A 23 16.42 -13.29 -0.47
CA GLU A 23 17.82 -12.88 -0.63
C GLU A 23 18.56 -13.79 -1.62
N SER A 24 18.25 -15.09 -1.58
CA SER A 24 18.92 -16.12 -2.40
C SER A 24 18.11 -16.58 -3.62
N ASN A 25 16.84 -16.18 -3.76
CA ASN A 25 15.95 -16.67 -4.81
C ASN A 25 15.31 -15.52 -5.60
N ASP A 26 15.85 -15.26 -6.79
CA ASP A 26 15.40 -14.15 -7.65
C ASP A 26 13.95 -14.29 -8.12
N ILE A 27 13.48 -15.51 -8.39
CA ILE A 27 12.09 -15.76 -8.81
C ILE A 27 11.14 -15.47 -7.65
N TYR A 28 11.48 -15.94 -6.45
CA TYR A 28 10.68 -15.68 -5.26
C TYR A 28 10.64 -14.18 -4.93
N ARG A 29 11.79 -13.51 -4.97
CA ARG A 29 11.89 -12.05 -4.79
C ARG A 29 11.04 -11.29 -5.81
N THR A 30 11.07 -11.71 -7.07
CA THR A 30 10.21 -11.15 -8.13
C THR A 30 8.73 -11.35 -7.79
N GLY A 31 8.36 -12.51 -7.24
CA GLY A 31 7.01 -12.79 -6.74
C GLY A 31 6.58 -11.83 -5.62
N ILE A 32 7.46 -11.54 -4.65
CA ILE A 32 7.20 -10.56 -3.59
C ILE A 32 6.98 -9.16 -4.18
N VAL A 33 7.82 -8.72 -5.12
CA VAL A 33 7.66 -7.42 -5.79
C VAL A 33 6.32 -7.33 -6.53
N GLY A 34 5.94 -8.40 -7.23
CA GLY A 34 4.62 -8.49 -7.86
C GLY A 34 3.47 -8.40 -6.85
N GLN A 35 3.58 -9.10 -5.72
CA GLN A 35 2.59 -9.08 -4.64
C GLN A 35 2.50 -7.69 -3.97
N PHE A 36 3.63 -6.98 -3.80
CA PHE A 36 3.66 -5.60 -3.34
C PHE A 36 2.89 -4.68 -4.28
N ASN A 37 3.17 -4.74 -5.59
CA ASN A 37 2.49 -3.92 -6.59
C ASN A 37 0.97 -4.15 -6.59
N LEU A 38 0.53 -5.41 -6.50
CA LEU A 38 -0.89 -5.75 -6.38
C LEU A 38 -1.50 -5.21 -5.08
N THR A 39 -0.81 -5.37 -3.96
CA THR A 39 -1.28 -4.90 -2.65
C THR A 39 -1.42 -3.38 -2.64
N PHE A 40 -0.44 -2.65 -3.19
CA PHE A 40 -0.49 -1.20 -3.34
C PHE A 40 -1.65 -0.75 -4.23
N GLU A 41 -1.85 -1.42 -5.38
CA GLU A 41 -2.95 -1.13 -6.30
C GLU A 41 -4.32 -1.23 -5.61
N LEU A 42 -4.50 -2.26 -4.77
CA LEU A 42 -5.73 -2.46 -4.02
C LEU A 42 -5.86 -1.49 -2.85
N ALA A 43 -4.76 -1.10 -2.20
CA ALA A 43 -4.75 -0.15 -1.09
C ALA A 43 -5.32 1.20 -1.52
N TRP A 44 -4.78 1.79 -2.59
CA TRP A 44 -5.25 3.10 -3.04
C TRP A 44 -6.69 3.03 -3.59
N LYS A 45 -7.11 1.93 -4.22
CA LYS A 45 -8.51 1.74 -4.64
C LYS A 45 -9.48 1.60 -3.46
N ALA A 46 -9.04 0.97 -2.36
CA ALA A 46 -9.82 0.89 -1.15
C ALA A 46 -9.96 2.28 -0.49
N LEU A 47 -8.86 3.04 -0.40
CA LEU A 47 -8.88 4.43 0.06
C LEU A 47 -9.77 5.32 -0.80
N GLN A 48 -9.71 5.17 -2.13
CA GLN A 48 -10.60 5.89 -3.06
C GLN A 48 -12.08 5.64 -2.75
N GLU A 49 -12.45 4.38 -2.44
CA GLU A 49 -13.82 4.04 -2.06
C GLU A 49 -14.24 4.73 -0.76
N VAL A 50 -13.36 4.69 0.24
CA VAL A 50 -13.59 5.36 1.53
C VAL A 50 -13.78 6.87 1.34
N LEU A 51 -12.90 7.52 0.58
CA LEU A 51 -12.99 8.95 0.28
C LEU A 51 -14.31 9.30 -0.43
N ARG A 52 -14.74 8.49 -1.41
CA ARG A 52 -16.04 8.67 -2.09
C ARG A 52 -17.22 8.55 -1.14
N LEU A 53 -17.20 7.57 -0.22
CA LEU A 53 -18.24 7.41 0.80
C LEU A 53 -18.32 8.60 1.76
N HIS A 54 -17.20 9.29 1.99
CA HIS A 54 -17.13 10.49 2.83
C HIS A 54 -17.34 11.80 2.04
N GLY A 55 -17.82 11.72 0.79
CA GLY A 55 -18.22 12.90 0.01
C GLY A 55 -17.09 13.61 -0.73
N ALA A 56 -15.87 13.05 -0.77
CA ALA A 56 -14.78 13.60 -1.57
C ALA A 56 -14.99 13.29 -3.06
N ALA A 57 -15.79 14.12 -3.76
CA ALA A 57 -16.11 13.96 -5.18
C ALA A 57 -14.85 13.91 -6.07
N GLU A 58 -13.79 14.62 -5.68
CA GLU A 58 -12.46 14.65 -6.31
C GLU A 58 -11.83 13.24 -6.42
N ALA A 59 -12.17 12.32 -5.52
CA ALA A 59 -11.67 10.94 -5.56
C ALA A 59 -12.29 10.10 -6.71
N GLY A 60 -13.33 10.58 -7.39
CA GLY A 60 -14.08 9.82 -8.39
C GLY A 60 -13.24 9.32 -9.58
N THR A 61 -12.24 10.10 -9.99
CA THR A 61 -11.37 9.83 -11.15
C THR A 61 -9.88 10.05 -10.86
N GLY A 62 -9.50 10.21 -9.60
CA GLY A 62 -8.12 10.48 -9.20
C GLY A 62 -7.16 9.33 -9.52
N SER A 63 -5.97 9.67 -9.98
CA SER A 63 -4.80 8.78 -10.07
C SER A 63 -4.34 8.31 -8.69
N PRO A 64 -3.55 7.23 -8.57
CA PRO A 64 -3.07 6.72 -7.28
C PRO A 64 -2.44 7.82 -6.40
N ARG A 65 -1.64 8.70 -7.02
CA ARG A 65 -1.00 9.83 -6.34
C ARG A 65 -2.02 10.83 -5.78
N GLU A 66 -3.01 11.22 -6.58
CA GLU A 66 -4.06 12.15 -6.16
C GLU A 66 -4.90 11.56 -5.03
N ILE A 67 -5.22 10.25 -5.11
CA ILE A 67 -5.96 9.56 -4.03
C ILE A 67 -5.18 9.58 -2.71
N LEU A 68 -3.87 9.33 -2.73
CA LEU A 68 -3.04 9.41 -1.53
C LEU A 68 -2.99 10.85 -0.98
N GLN A 69 -2.82 11.85 -1.84
CA GLN A 69 -2.83 13.27 -1.45
C GLN A 69 -4.17 13.66 -0.80
N LEU A 70 -5.29 13.20 -1.35
CA LEU A 70 -6.60 13.38 -0.73
C LEU A 70 -6.69 12.66 0.62
N GLY A 71 -6.12 11.45 0.72
CA GLY A 71 -6.00 10.71 1.97
C GLY A 71 -5.34 11.53 3.08
N TYR A 72 -4.21 12.18 2.80
CA TYR A 72 -3.56 13.09 3.73
C TYR A 72 -4.40 14.34 4.02
N LYS A 73 -4.92 15.00 2.97
CA LYS A 73 -5.73 16.23 3.09
C LYS A 73 -6.97 16.03 3.98
N PHE A 74 -7.61 14.87 3.90
CA PHE A 74 -8.81 14.53 4.67
C PHE A 74 -8.52 13.78 5.97
N GLY A 75 -7.26 13.53 6.31
CA GLY A 75 -6.85 12.89 7.57
C GLY A 75 -7.10 11.37 7.64
N PHE A 76 -7.23 10.70 6.49
CA PHE A 76 -7.27 9.24 6.42
C PHE A 76 -5.88 8.59 6.44
N LEU A 77 -4.85 9.36 6.09
CA LEU A 77 -3.45 8.96 6.13
C LEU A 77 -2.67 9.89 7.04
N GLU A 78 -1.68 9.33 7.72
CA GLU A 78 -0.71 10.05 8.53
C GLU A 78 0.61 10.12 7.79
N GLU A 79 1.29 11.27 7.86
CA GLU A 79 2.66 11.40 7.35
C GLU A 79 3.56 10.34 8.00
N ALA A 80 4.49 9.78 7.22
CA ALA A 80 5.41 8.79 7.76
C ALA A 80 6.24 9.41 8.89
N GLY A 81 6.31 8.74 10.03
CA GLY A 81 7.18 9.16 11.14
C GLY A 81 8.66 8.99 10.81
N GLU A 82 9.52 9.74 11.51
CA GLU A 82 11.00 9.72 11.38
C GLU A 82 11.61 8.30 11.48
N ASP A 83 10.93 7.35 12.14
CA ASP A 83 11.36 5.94 12.29
C ASP A 83 11.54 5.19 10.95
N TRP A 84 10.90 5.66 9.87
CA TRP A 84 11.08 5.08 8.54
C TRP A 84 12.48 5.35 7.95
N GLU A 85 13.10 6.50 8.27
CA GLU A 85 14.44 6.85 7.77
C GLU A 85 15.53 6.00 8.41
N GLY A 86 15.37 5.64 9.70
CA GLY A 86 16.29 4.74 10.41
C GLY A 86 16.33 3.34 9.81
N SER A 87 15.20 2.85 9.29
CA SER A 87 15.05 1.51 8.72
C SER A 87 15.70 1.36 7.33
N ALA A 88 15.86 2.46 6.58
CA ALA A 88 16.54 2.48 5.28
C ALA A 88 18.06 2.65 5.40
N SER A 89 18.55 3.06 6.59
CA SER A 89 19.96 3.35 6.83
C SER A 89 20.80 2.15 7.27
N GLY A 90 20.24 0.93 7.22
CA GLY A 90 20.91 -0.33 7.56
C GLY A 90 22.21 -0.55 6.77
N THR A 91 23.26 0.12 7.23
CA THR A 91 24.64 -0.02 6.79
C THR A 91 25.31 -0.93 7.80
N VAL A 92 25.40 -2.21 7.41
CA VAL A 92 26.18 -3.34 7.96
C VAL A 92 25.88 -3.74 9.41
#